data_AF-A0A427XUX4-F1
#
_entry.id   AF-A0A427XUX4-F1
#
_cell.length_a   1.000
_cell.length_b   1.000
_cell.length_c   1.000
_cell.angle_alpha   90.00
_cell.angle_beta   90.00
_cell.angle_gamma   90.00
#
_symmetry.space_group_name_H-M   'P 1'
#
loop_
_entity.id
_entity.type
_entity.pdbx_description
1 polymer ?
#
loop_
_entity_poly.entity_id
_entity_poly.type
_entity_poly.pdbx_seq_one_letter_code
_entity_poly.pdbx_strand_id
1 'polypeptide(L)'
;MQVTDAPSYTTLGEVFKGAKSVALEGQLEYITKEGAISLKQEKAMYKQEASQIITNEATIDGAVKEIDDPSPEARWCFPPMADLNIWAENLADRKSDIQTLKASIVEERMVLKSLQADIVAKEKEVAEFEKHIDSPATFPDDTPGPILVVIKVMTEAMNPAIRRKFEERKTEVAIMKEFARLLTNRHNFVIDLANNREKIIDRSIAKVETLKAHCRTLGRHDT
;
A
#
# COMPACT_ATOMS: atom_id res chain seq x y z
N MET A 1 1.27 -35.27 -5.26
CA MET A 1 0.82 -34.11 -4.45
C MET A 1 1.44 -32.89 -5.10
N GLN A 2 0.67 -32.17 -5.94
CA GLN A 2 1.18 -31.00 -6.65
C GLN A 2 1.37 -29.87 -5.65
N VAL A 3 2.61 -29.42 -5.50
CA VAL A 3 2.93 -28.13 -4.90
C VAL A 3 2.30 -27.09 -5.82
N THR A 4 1.20 -26.49 -5.38
CA THR A 4 0.69 -25.30 -6.06
C THR A 4 1.66 -24.19 -5.69
N ASP A 5 2.51 -23.79 -6.63
CA ASP A 5 3.28 -22.56 -6.49
C ASP A 5 2.29 -21.46 -6.14
N ALA A 6 2.43 -20.89 -4.94
CA ALA A 6 1.69 -19.69 -4.57
C ALA A 6 1.91 -18.66 -5.69
N PRO A 7 0.89 -17.90 -6.11
CA PRO A 7 1.10 -16.86 -7.10
C PRO A 7 2.25 -15.97 -6.63
N SER A 8 3.30 -15.85 -7.42
CA SER A 8 4.36 -14.88 -7.17
C SER A 8 3.72 -13.49 -7.25
N TYR A 9 3.38 -12.93 -6.09
CA TYR A 9 2.80 -11.61 -6.00
C TYR A 9 3.94 -10.61 -6.11
N THR A 10 3.97 -9.85 -7.20
CA THR A 10 4.90 -8.72 -7.29
C THR A 10 4.36 -7.61 -6.40
N THR A 11 5.06 -7.35 -5.30
CA THR A 11 4.72 -6.26 -4.36
C THR A 11 5.00 -4.90 -4.99
N LEU A 12 4.34 -3.86 -4.47
CA LEU A 12 4.57 -2.52 -4.99
C LEU A 12 6.05 -2.09 -4.83
N GLY A 13 6.70 -2.55 -3.75
CA GLY A 13 8.13 -2.33 -3.52
C GLY A 13 9.03 -3.00 -4.56
N GLU A 14 8.66 -4.19 -5.06
CA GLU A 14 9.39 -4.88 -6.13
C GLU A 14 9.20 -4.19 -7.48
N VAL A 15 7.98 -3.72 -7.79
CA VAL A 15 7.74 -2.87 -8.97
C VAL A 15 8.64 -1.64 -8.93
N PHE A 16 8.77 -1.01 -7.77
CA PHE A 16 9.56 0.21 -7.64
C PHE A 16 11.06 -0.06 -7.77
N LYS A 17 11.54 -1.22 -7.28
CA LYS A 17 12.92 -1.67 -7.51
C LYS A 17 13.16 -1.99 -8.99
N GLY A 18 12.24 -2.70 -9.63
CA GLY A 18 12.31 -3.04 -11.05
C GLY A 18 12.31 -1.81 -11.94
N ALA A 19 11.53 -0.79 -11.61
CA ALA A 19 11.53 0.49 -12.32
C ALA A 19 12.93 1.12 -12.35
N LYS A 20 13.70 1.07 -11.25
CA LYS A 20 15.06 1.62 -11.21
C LYS A 20 16.04 0.91 -12.16
N SER A 21 15.71 -0.28 -12.64
CA SER A 21 16.48 -1.02 -13.63
C SER A 21 16.12 -0.66 -15.08
N VAL A 22 15.06 0.12 -15.30
CA VAL A 22 14.60 0.61 -16.60
C VAL A 22 15.19 2.00 -16.86
N ALA A 23 15.45 2.33 -18.13
CA ALA A 23 15.81 3.69 -18.54
C ALA A 23 14.71 4.70 -18.15
N LEU A 24 15.09 5.95 -17.86
CA LEU A 24 14.17 6.98 -17.35
C LEU A 24 12.91 7.13 -18.21
N GLU A 25 13.07 7.05 -19.52
CA GLU A 25 11.99 7.19 -20.51
C GLU A 25 10.95 6.05 -20.43
N GLY A 26 11.35 4.86 -20.01
CA GLY A 26 10.48 3.69 -19.86
C GLY A 26 9.98 3.45 -18.42
N GLN A 27 10.53 4.16 -17.44
CA GLN A 27 10.18 3.97 -16.03
C GLN A 27 8.71 4.26 -15.74
N LEU A 28 8.18 5.35 -16.29
CA LEU A 28 6.80 5.75 -16.04
C LEU A 28 5.79 4.73 -16.57
N GLU A 29 6.02 4.23 -17.79
CA GLU A 29 5.18 3.20 -18.40
C GLU A 29 5.20 1.91 -17.58
N TYR A 30 6.40 1.48 -17.18
CA TYR A 30 6.58 0.30 -16.33
C TYR A 30 5.83 0.41 -15.00
N ILE A 31 6.02 1.52 -14.27
CA ILE A 31 5.37 1.75 -12.98
C ILE A 31 3.85 1.80 -13.13
N THR A 32 3.35 2.48 -14.15
CA THR A 32 1.90 2.62 -14.40
C THR A 32 1.26 1.26 -14.63
N LYS A 33 1.91 0.41 -15.43
CA LYS A 33 1.40 -0.92 -15.78
C LYS A 33 1.54 -1.91 -14.63
N GLU A 34 2.76 -2.14 -14.17
CA GLU A 34 3.07 -3.17 -13.17
C GLU A 34 2.59 -2.76 -11.77
N GLY A 35 2.63 -1.46 -11.45
CA GLY A 35 2.13 -0.94 -10.18
C GLY A 35 0.62 -1.12 -10.03
N ALA A 36 -0.16 -0.91 -11.09
CA ALA A 36 -1.60 -1.16 -11.06
C ALA A 36 -1.94 -2.64 -10.90
N ILE A 37 -1.16 -3.54 -11.50
CA ILE A 37 -1.31 -4.99 -11.35
C ILE A 37 -1.00 -5.40 -9.91
N SER A 38 0.13 -4.94 -9.38
CA SER A 38 0.56 -5.18 -8.01
C SER A 38 -0.49 -4.75 -6.99
N LEU A 39 -1.04 -3.53 -7.10
CA LEU A 39 -2.10 -3.06 -6.19
C LEU A 39 -3.37 -3.92 -6.25
N LYS A 40 -3.75 -4.42 -7.43
CA LYS A 40 -4.92 -5.30 -7.57
C LYS A 40 -4.69 -6.65 -6.88
N GLN A 41 -3.49 -7.20 -7.02
CA GLN A 41 -3.08 -8.45 -6.38
C GLN A 41 -3.05 -8.31 -4.85
N GLU A 42 -2.39 -7.27 -4.33
CA GLU A 42 -2.37 -6.99 -2.90
C GLU A 42 -3.80 -6.84 -2.37
N LYS A 43 -4.63 -6.02 -3.02
CA LYS A 43 -6.03 -5.84 -2.60
C LYS A 43 -6.83 -7.16 -2.61
N ALA A 44 -6.58 -8.06 -3.56
CA ALA A 44 -7.24 -9.37 -3.61
C ALA A 44 -6.81 -10.27 -2.45
N MET A 45 -5.50 -10.33 -2.15
CA MET A 45 -4.97 -11.04 -0.98
C MET A 45 -5.59 -10.51 0.31
N TYR A 46 -5.64 -9.18 0.47
CA TYR A 46 -6.29 -8.59 1.65
C TYR A 46 -7.80 -8.89 1.72
N LYS A 47 -8.50 -9.00 0.59
CA LYS A 47 -9.90 -9.41 0.60
C LYS A 47 -10.07 -10.87 1.02
N GLN A 48 -9.22 -11.77 0.53
CA GLN A 48 -9.28 -13.19 0.86
C GLN A 48 -9.11 -13.45 2.36
N GLU A 49 -8.09 -12.84 2.97
CA GLU A 49 -7.87 -12.91 4.42
C GLU A 49 -9.05 -12.33 5.22
N ALA A 50 -9.67 -11.24 4.74
CA ALA A 50 -10.85 -10.67 5.37
C ALA A 50 -12.04 -11.66 5.32
N SER A 51 -12.25 -12.32 4.18
CA SER A 51 -13.27 -13.36 4.05
C SER A 51 -13.05 -14.52 5.01
N GLN A 52 -11.80 -14.95 5.23
CA GLN A 52 -11.50 -16.00 6.20
C GLN A 52 -11.89 -15.60 7.63
N ILE A 53 -11.61 -14.35 8.02
CA ILE A 53 -11.98 -13.81 9.33
C ILE A 53 -13.51 -13.76 9.49
N ILE A 54 -14.24 -13.38 8.44
CA ILE A 54 -15.72 -13.39 8.43
C ILE A 54 -16.27 -14.81 8.57
N THR A 55 -15.72 -15.78 7.83
CA THR A 55 -16.12 -17.19 7.96
C THR A 55 -15.88 -17.70 9.38
N ASN A 56 -14.75 -17.35 9.99
CA ASN A 56 -14.46 -17.73 11.37
C ASN A 56 -15.43 -17.05 12.36
N GLU A 57 -15.78 -15.78 12.16
CA GLU A 57 -16.82 -15.09 12.96
C GLU A 57 -18.17 -15.82 12.84
N ALA A 58 -18.56 -16.25 11.64
CA ALA A 58 -19.81 -16.98 11.43
C ALA A 58 -19.84 -18.33 12.17
N THR A 59 -18.72 -19.04 12.24
CA THR A 59 -18.60 -20.27 13.06
C THR A 59 -18.79 -19.97 14.55
N ILE A 60 -18.20 -18.89 15.05
CA ILE A 60 -18.37 -18.45 16.44
C ILE A 60 -19.83 -18.04 16.70
N ASP A 61 -20.45 -17.32 15.77
CA ASP A 61 -21.87 -16.93 15.84
C ASP A 61 -22.80 -18.14 15.92
N GLY A 62 -22.50 -19.20 15.16
CA GLY A 62 -23.20 -20.47 15.27
C GLY A 62 -23.13 -21.03 16.69
N ALA A 63 -21.93 -21.13 17.26
CA ALA A 63 -21.74 -21.65 18.61
C ALA A 63 -22.43 -20.78 19.70
N VAL A 64 -22.47 -19.46 19.53
CA VAL A 64 -23.16 -18.57 20.49
C VAL A 64 -24.67 -18.77 20.43
N LYS A 65 -25.26 -18.92 19.24
CA LYS A 65 -26.71 -19.18 19.11
C LYS A 65 -27.16 -20.44 19.83
N GLU A 66 -26.31 -21.46 19.90
CA GLU A 66 -26.61 -22.70 20.63
C GLU A 66 -26.72 -22.52 22.16
N ILE A 67 -26.19 -21.41 22.70
CA ILE A 67 -26.44 -21.02 24.09
C ILE A 67 -27.86 -20.49 24.25
N ASP A 68 -28.30 -19.65 23.31
CA ASP A 68 -29.57 -18.93 23.38
C ASP A 68 -30.77 -19.81 23.01
N ASP A 69 -30.61 -20.74 22.06
CA ASP A 69 -31.67 -21.66 21.60
C ASP A 69 -31.12 -23.10 21.50
N PRO A 70 -31.01 -23.82 22.64
CA PRO A 70 -30.35 -25.11 22.68
C PRO A 70 -31.20 -26.18 21.98
N SER A 71 -30.84 -26.52 20.75
CA SER A 71 -31.39 -27.66 20.04
C SER A 71 -30.99 -28.98 20.73
N PRO A 72 -31.88 -30.01 20.80
CA PRO A 72 -31.54 -31.34 21.29
C PRO A 72 -30.36 -31.99 20.54
N GLU A 73 -30.19 -31.65 19.26
CA GLU A 73 -29.11 -32.15 18.39
C GLU A 73 -27.80 -31.39 18.60
N ALA A 74 -27.88 -30.12 19.02
CA ALA A 74 -26.73 -29.24 19.12
C ALA A 74 -25.97 -29.30 20.46
N ARG A 75 -26.54 -29.90 21.50
CA ARG A 75 -25.83 -30.19 22.78
C ARG A 75 -24.54 -30.99 22.58
N TRP A 76 -24.42 -31.72 21.47
CA TRP A 76 -23.26 -32.52 21.08
C TRP A 76 -22.28 -31.79 20.15
N CYS A 77 -22.62 -30.58 19.67
CA CYS A 77 -21.81 -29.77 18.76
C CYS A 77 -21.21 -28.53 19.43
N PHE A 78 -21.42 -28.33 20.73
CA PHE A 78 -20.80 -27.21 21.45
C PHE A 78 -19.28 -27.40 21.54
N PRO A 79 -18.46 -26.40 21.15
CA PRO A 79 -17.01 -26.53 21.14
C PRO A 79 -16.46 -26.75 22.56
N PRO A 80 -15.53 -27.70 22.76
CA PRO A 80 -14.86 -27.92 24.04
C PRO A 80 -14.03 -26.71 24.45
N MET A 81 -13.69 -26.61 25.74
CA MET A 81 -12.90 -25.50 26.27
C MET A 81 -11.52 -25.37 25.59
N ALA A 82 -10.91 -26.51 25.23
CA ALA A 82 -9.66 -26.54 24.49
C ALA A 82 -9.75 -25.78 23.15
N ASP A 83 -10.80 -26.04 22.37
CA ASP A 83 -11.04 -25.36 21.09
C ASP A 83 -11.31 -23.86 21.27
N LEU A 84 -12.06 -23.49 22.32
CA LEU A 84 -12.31 -22.08 22.64
C LEU A 84 -11.03 -21.32 23.02
N ASN A 85 -10.09 -21.99 23.69
CA ASN A 85 -8.77 -21.40 23.99
C ASN A 85 -7.95 -21.22 22.71
N ILE A 86 -7.92 -22.23 21.84
CA ILE A 86 -7.27 -22.14 20.52
C ILE A 86 -7.88 -20.99 19.70
N TRP A 87 -9.21 -20.83 19.71
CA TRP A 87 -9.87 -19.72 19.01
C TRP A 87 -9.46 -18.36 19.58
N ALA A 88 -9.40 -18.23 20.90
CA ALA A 88 -8.99 -16.99 21.55
C ALA A 88 -7.52 -16.63 21.24
N GLU A 89 -6.61 -17.59 21.30
CA GLU A 89 -5.19 -17.40 20.94
C GLU A 89 -5.06 -16.96 19.48
N ASN A 90 -5.69 -17.69 18.55
CA ASN A 90 -5.67 -17.34 17.13
C ASN A 90 -6.25 -15.93 16.85
N LEU A 91 -7.28 -15.50 17.58
CA LEU A 91 -7.84 -14.16 17.46
C LEU A 91 -6.91 -13.09 18.04
N ALA A 92 -6.23 -13.39 19.15
CA ALA A 92 -5.24 -12.50 19.76
C ALA A 92 -4.02 -12.29 18.84
N ASP A 93 -3.50 -13.37 18.24
CA ASP A 93 -2.40 -13.32 17.28
C ASP A 93 -2.78 -12.47 16.07
N ARG A 94 -3.96 -12.73 15.47
CA ARG A 94 -4.45 -11.93 14.34
C ARG A 94 -4.66 -10.46 14.70
N LYS A 95 -5.05 -10.15 15.94
CA LYS A 95 -5.18 -8.77 16.41
C LYS A 95 -3.81 -8.10 16.49
N SER A 96 -2.80 -8.81 17.01
CA SER A 96 -1.42 -8.35 17.04
C SER A 96 -0.86 -8.08 15.64
N ASP A 97 -1.13 -8.98 14.69
CA ASP A 97 -0.73 -8.82 13.29
C ASP A 97 -1.35 -7.56 12.66
N ILE A 98 -2.64 -7.31 12.90
CA ILE A 98 -3.32 -6.11 12.42
C ILE A 98 -2.74 -4.84 13.06
N GLN A 99 -2.42 -4.87 14.35
CA GLN A 99 -1.79 -3.73 15.02
C GLN A 99 -0.42 -3.43 14.43
N THR A 100 0.38 -4.47 14.18
CA THR A 100 1.68 -4.36 13.51
C THR A 100 1.54 -3.79 12.10
N LEU A 101 0.56 -4.27 11.34
CA LEU A 101 0.25 -3.75 10.01
C LEU A 101 -0.14 -2.27 10.06
N LYS A 102 -1.01 -1.87 10.99
CA LYS A 102 -1.41 -0.46 11.16
C LYS A 102 -0.23 0.43 11.51
N ALA A 103 0.66 -0.03 12.39
CA ALA A 103 1.89 0.70 12.72
C ALA A 103 2.76 0.91 11.48
N SER A 104 2.97 -0.14 10.69
CA SER A 104 3.71 -0.05 9.41
C SER A 104 3.06 0.94 8.43
N ILE A 105 1.73 0.95 8.31
CA ILE A 105 0.99 1.88 7.45
C ILE A 105 1.15 3.35 7.91
N VAL A 106 1.27 3.59 9.22
CA VAL A 106 1.53 4.93 9.77
C VAL A 106 2.93 5.40 9.38
N GLU A 107 3.93 4.52 9.44
CA GLU A 107 5.30 4.83 8.98
C GLU A 107 5.31 5.13 7.47
N GLU A 108 4.65 4.30 6.66
CA GLU A 108 4.51 4.54 5.22
C GLU A 108 3.84 5.89 4.91
N ARG A 109 2.87 6.32 5.73
CA ARG A 109 2.23 7.63 5.58
C ARG A 109 3.22 8.78 5.79
N MET A 110 4.19 8.63 6.69
CA MET A 110 5.24 9.62 6.91
C MET A 110 6.17 9.70 5.69
N VAL A 111 6.55 8.54 5.13
CA VAL A 111 7.33 8.48 3.88
C VAL A 111 6.57 9.14 2.72
N LEU A 112 5.27 8.85 2.58
CA LEU A 112 4.42 9.44 1.55
C LEU A 112 4.35 10.98 1.67
N LYS A 113 4.23 11.51 2.89
CA LYS A 113 4.26 12.97 3.11
C LYS A 113 5.59 13.58 2.70
N SER A 114 6.71 12.93 3.01
CA SER A 114 8.04 13.38 2.56
C SER A 114 8.12 13.41 1.04
N LEU A 115 7.70 12.31 0.39
CA LEU A 115 7.69 12.23 -1.08
C LEU A 115 6.80 13.31 -1.72
N GLN A 116 5.64 13.60 -1.14
CA GLN A 116 4.76 14.67 -1.61
C GLN A 116 5.41 16.06 -1.48
N ALA A 117 6.14 16.31 -0.39
CA ALA A 117 6.90 17.55 -0.24
C ALA A 117 8.04 17.66 -1.29
N ASP A 118 8.74 16.56 -1.55
CA ASP A 118 9.80 16.50 -2.56
C ASP A 118 9.26 16.74 -3.98
N ILE A 119 8.08 16.19 -4.30
CA ILE A 119 7.39 16.46 -5.58
C ILE A 119 7.14 17.96 -5.72
N VAL A 120 6.55 18.60 -4.71
CA VAL A 120 6.25 20.04 -4.75
C VAL A 120 7.51 20.88 -4.90
N ALA A 121 8.60 20.51 -4.24
CA ALA A 121 9.89 21.18 -4.41
C ALA A 121 10.42 21.03 -5.84
N LYS A 122 10.40 19.80 -6.39
CA LYS A 122 10.84 19.53 -7.76
C LYS A 122 9.98 20.20 -8.82
N GLU A 123 8.66 20.29 -8.62
CA GLU A 123 7.77 21.02 -9.50
C GLU A 123 8.11 22.52 -9.57
N LYS A 124 8.48 23.12 -8.43
CA LYS A 124 8.94 24.50 -8.39
C LYS A 124 10.25 24.67 -9.15
N GLU A 125 11.22 23.76 -8.95
CA GLU A 125 12.47 23.76 -9.72
C GLU A 125 12.20 23.66 -11.23
N VAL A 126 11.28 22.78 -11.66
CA VAL A 126 10.90 22.64 -13.07
C VAL A 126 10.26 23.93 -13.59
N ALA A 127 9.32 24.53 -12.86
CA ALA A 127 8.66 25.78 -13.26
C ALA A 127 9.64 26.96 -13.34
N GLU A 128 10.63 27.01 -12.45
CA GLU A 128 11.71 28.01 -12.52
C GLU A 128 12.61 27.77 -13.75
N PHE A 129 12.99 26.52 -14.02
CA PHE A 129 13.77 26.16 -15.21
C PHE A 129 13.04 26.50 -16.52
N GLU A 130 11.73 26.27 -16.59
CA GLU A 130 10.90 26.59 -17.75
C GLU A 130 10.99 28.09 -18.11
N LYS A 131 10.92 28.97 -17.09
CA LYS A 131 11.08 30.43 -17.29
C LYS A 131 12.44 30.83 -17.86
N HIS A 132 13.50 30.08 -17.56
CA HIS A 132 14.85 30.39 -18.04
C HIS A 132 15.10 29.89 -19.47
N ILE A 133 14.41 28.84 -19.90
CA ILE A 133 14.53 28.28 -21.25
C ILE A 133 13.81 29.14 -22.29
N ASP A 134 12.67 29.73 -21.91
CA ASP A 134 11.86 30.57 -22.80
C ASP A 134 12.26 32.05 -22.80
N SER A 135 13.24 32.45 -21.97
CA SER A 135 13.75 33.82 -21.98
C SER A 135 14.63 34.05 -23.21
N PRO A 136 14.29 35.01 -24.10
CA PRO A 136 15.15 35.31 -25.25
C PRO A 136 16.51 35.80 -24.75
N ALA A 137 17.58 35.33 -25.38
CA ALA A 137 18.91 35.85 -25.12
C ALA A 137 18.96 37.32 -25.54
N THR A 138 19.05 38.23 -24.56
CA THR A 138 19.27 39.66 -24.80
C THR A 138 20.76 39.91 -24.99
N PHE A 139 21.14 40.41 -26.17
CA PHE A 139 22.52 40.82 -26.47
C PHE A 139 22.63 42.35 -26.41
N PRO A 140 23.65 42.92 -25.77
CA PRO A 140 23.94 44.35 -25.87
C PRO A 140 24.27 44.74 -27.32
N ASP A 141 23.73 45.87 -27.79
CA ASP A 141 23.90 46.37 -29.17
C ASP A 141 25.37 46.57 -29.59
N ASP A 142 26.29 46.76 -28.64
CA ASP A 142 27.71 47.03 -28.89
C ASP A 142 28.61 45.77 -28.96
N THR A 143 28.03 44.57 -29.05
CA THR A 143 28.82 43.33 -29.06
C THR A 143 29.52 43.12 -30.42
N PRO A 144 30.87 43.02 -30.47
CA PRO A 144 31.60 42.84 -31.73
C PRO A 144 31.16 41.56 -32.49
N GLY A 145 31.02 41.66 -33.81
CA GLY A 145 30.51 40.57 -34.67
C GLY A 145 31.14 39.17 -34.45
N PRO A 146 32.48 39.02 -34.31
CA PRO A 146 33.09 37.73 -34.03
C PRO A 146 32.69 37.13 -32.68
N ILE A 147 32.54 37.99 -31.66
CA ILE A 147 32.10 37.60 -30.32
C ILE A 147 30.62 37.19 -30.37
N LEU A 148 29.80 37.93 -31.13
CA LEU A 148 28.39 37.61 -31.35
C LEU A 148 28.20 36.22 -31.98
N VAL A 149 29.02 35.84 -32.95
CA VAL A 149 28.97 34.53 -33.60
C VAL A 149 29.34 33.41 -32.61
N VAL A 150 30.41 33.59 -31.83
CA VAL A 150 30.82 32.59 -30.81
C VAL A 150 29.72 32.42 -29.76
N ILE A 151 29.17 33.53 -29.26
CA ILE A 151 28.08 33.51 -28.29
C ILE A 151 26.83 32.84 -28.89
N LYS A 152 26.48 33.15 -30.13
CA LYS A 152 25.32 32.55 -30.81
C LYS A 152 25.49 31.04 -30.96
N VAL A 153 26.64 30.57 -31.42
CA VAL A 153 26.94 29.13 -31.55
C VAL A 153 26.94 28.42 -30.19
N MET A 154 27.54 29.02 -29.15
CA MET A 154 27.51 28.45 -27.80
C MET A 154 26.09 28.40 -27.22
N THR A 155 25.29 29.44 -27.44
CA THR A 155 23.89 29.51 -27.00
C THR A 155 23.02 28.48 -27.72
N GLU A 156 23.19 28.35 -29.04
CA GLU A 156 22.51 27.35 -29.87
C GLU A 156 22.93 25.92 -29.52
N ALA A 157 24.18 25.67 -29.13
CA ALA A 157 24.66 24.36 -28.68
C ALA A 157 24.25 24.03 -27.23
N MET A 158 24.13 25.03 -26.35
CA MET A 158 23.63 24.86 -24.98
C MET A 158 22.12 24.61 -24.92
N ASN A 159 21.35 25.19 -25.84
CA ASN A 159 19.88 25.12 -25.83
C ASN A 159 19.32 23.66 -25.86
N PRO A 160 19.82 22.75 -26.73
CA PRO A 160 19.38 21.35 -26.74
C PRO A 160 19.75 20.58 -25.47
N ALA A 161 20.93 20.81 -24.90
CA ALA A 161 21.38 20.14 -23.69
C ALA A 161 20.56 20.59 -22.46
N ILE A 162 20.22 21.88 -22.39
CA ILE A 162 19.35 22.44 -21.34
C ILE A 162 17.91 21.90 -21.51
N ARG A 163 17.38 21.87 -22.73
CA ARG A 163 16.06 21.29 -23.04
C ARG A 163 15.98 19.81 -22.66
N ARG A 164 17.01 19.03 -22.99
CA ARG A 164 17.06 17.61 -22.59
C ARG A 164 17.01 17.43 -21.07
N LYS A 165 17.83 18.17 -20.32
CA LYS A 165 17.81 18.14 -18.84
C LYS A 165 16.45 18.55 -18.26
N PHE A 166 15.77 19.47 -18.93
CA PHE A 166 14.44 19.89 -18.52
C PHE A 166 13.38 18.80 -18.73
N GLU A 167 13.40 18.11 -19.88
CA GLU A 167 12.52 16.96 -20.14
C GLU A 167 12.80 15.78 -19.20
N GLU A 168 14.08 15.52 -18.88
CA GLU A 168 14.49 14.52 -17.88
C GLU A 168 13.85 14.84 -16.51
N ARG A 169 13.94 16.08 -16.04
CA ARG A 169 13.33 16.51 -14.77
C ARG A 169 11.80 16.45 -14.78
N LYS A 170 11.16 16.82 -15.89
CA LYS A 170 9.70 16.65 -16.06
C LYS A 170 9.30 15.19 -15.93
N THR A 171 10.09 14.30 -16.53
CA THR A 171 9.87 12.85 -16.46
C THR A 171 10.07 12.31 -15.03
N GLU A 172 11.12 12.74 -14.32
CA GLU A 172 11.35 12.39 -12.90
C GLU A 172 10.17 12.81 -12.02
N VAL A 173 9.65 14.03 -12.18
CA VAL A 173 8.47 14.51 -11.44
C VAL A 173 7.24 13.65 -11.74
N ALA A 174 7.03 13.29 -13.01
CA ALA A 174 5.91 12.43 -13.40
C ALA A 174 6.02 11.03 -12.74
N ILE A 175 7.22 10.45 -12.72
CA ILE A 175 7.51 9.18 -12.04
C ILE A 175 7.23 9.29 -10.54
N MET A 176 7.72 10.35 -9.87
CA MET A 176 7.48 10.58 -8.45
C MET A 176 6.00 10.72 -8.12
N LYS A 177 5.24 11.46 -8.95
CA LYS A 177 3.78 11.57 -8.80
C LYS A 177 3.08 10.23 -8.91
N GLU A 178 3.49 9.41 -9.86
CA GLU A 178 2.90 8.09 -10.04
C GLU A 178 3.22 7.17 -8.86
N PHE A 179 4.47 7.20 -8.34
CA PHE A 179 4.82 6.52 -7.09
C PHE A 179 3.95 6.96 -5.92
N ALA A 180 3.80 8.28 -5.71
CA ALA A 180 2.98 8.83 -4.64
C ALA A 180 1.51 8.43 -4.78
N ARG A 181 0.96 8.43 -6.01
CA ARG A 181 -0.40 8.01 -6.31
C ARG A 181 -0.63 6.55 -5.94
N LEU A 182 0.26 5.65 -6.35
CA LEU A 182 0.16 4.22 -6.08
C LEU A 182 0.28 3.93 -4.57
N LEU A 183 1.23 4.57 -3.87
CA LEU A 183 1.39 4.46 -2.43
C LEU A 183 0.16 4.98 -1.67
N THR A 184 -0.41 6.11 -2.10
CA THR A 184 -1.65 6.65 -1.52
C THR A 184 -2.80 5.67 -1.66
N ASN A 185 -2.98 5.10 -2.85
CA ASN A 185 -4.02 4.11 -3.10
C ASN A 185 -3.84 2.87 -2.23
N ARG A 186 -2.59 2.39 -2.11
CA ARG A 186 -2.24 1.27 -1.23
C ARG A 186 -2.60 1.57 0.22
N HIS A 187 -2.09 2.66 0.75
CA HIS A 187 -2.36 3.12 2.12
C HIS A 187 -3.86 3.10 2.42
N ASN A 188 -4.66 3.73 1.56
CA ASN A 188 -6.10 3.85 1.74
C ASN A 188 -6.82 2.50 1.79
N PHE A 189 -6.55 1.58 0.85
CA PHE A 189 -7.27 0.31 0.90
C PHE A 189 -6.78 -0.60 2.04
N VAL A 190 -5.48 -0.58 2.37
CA VAL A 190 -4.94 -1.43 3.43
C VAL A 190 -5.47 -0.98 4.79
N ILE A 191 -5.46 0.33 5.08
CA ILE A 191 -5.96 0.85 6.36
C ILE A 191 -7.47 0.58 6.54
N ASP A 192 -8.26 0.74 5.48
CA ASP A 192 -9.69 0.44 5.51
C ASP A 192 -9.95 -1.05 5.78
N LEU A 193 -9.22 -1.94 5.11
CA LEU A 193 -9.35 -3.38 5.32
C LEU A 193 -8.87 -3.81 6.71
N ALA A 194 -7.75 -3.24 7.19
CA ALA A 194 -7.23 -3.50 8.53
C ALA A 194 -8.24 -3.08 9.62
N ASN A 195 -8.84 -1.89 9.49
CA ASN A 195 -9.86 -1.39 10.42
C ASN A 195 -11.12 -2.27 10.42
N ASN A 196 -11.56 -2.73 9.24
CA ASN A 196 -12.72 -3.62 9.15
C ASN A 196 -12.47 -4.98 9.80
N ARG A 197 -11.27 -5.55 9.62
CA ARG A 197 -10.88 -6.82 10.21
C ARG A 197 -10.75 -6.73 11.73
N GLU A 198 -10.13 -5.67 12.24
CA GLU A 198 -10.01 -5.46 13.69
C GLU A 198 -11.39 -5.44 14.36
N LYS A 199 -12.36 -4.73 13.77
CA LYS A 199 -13.73 -4.69 14.27
C LYS A 199 -14.37 -6.08 14.32
N ILE A 200 -14.11 -6.94 13.32
CA ILE A 200 -14.61 -8.31 13.32
C ILE A 200 -13.94 -9.12 14.44
N ILE A 201 -12.62 -9.03 14.55
CA ILE A 201 -11.86 -9.75 15.57
C ILE A 201 -12.29 -9.34 16.98
N ASP A 202 -12.45 -8.05 17.24
CA ASP A 202 -12.88 -7.55 18.56
C ASP A 202 -14.25 -8.11 18.97
N ARG A 203 -15.20 -8.18 18.03
CA ARG A 203 -16.51 -8.82 18.27
C ARG A 203 -16.38 -10.32 18.48
N SER A 204 -15.56 -11.00 17.68
CA SER A 204 -15.30 -12.43 17.81
C SER A 204 -14.67 -12.79 19.15
N ILE A 205 -13.72 -11.98 19.66
CA ILE A 205 -13.11 -12.18 20.98
C ILE A 205 -14.18 -12.13 22.08
N ALA A 206 -15.05 -11.11 22.06
CA ALA A 206 -16.13 -10.98 23.04
C ALA A 206 -17.09 -12.19 23.02
N LYS A 207 -17.40 -12.71 21.82
CA LYS A 207 -18.22 -13.91 21.63
C LYS A 207 -17.53 -15.15 22.20
N VAL A 208 -16.25 -15.35 21.92
CA VAL A 208 -15.47 -16.48 22.47
C VAL A 208 -15.40 -16.44 23.99
N GLU A 209 -15.21 -15.26 24.60
CA GLU A 209 -15.24 -15.14 26.06
C GLU A 209 -16.63 -15.44 26.65
N THR A 210 -17.71 -15.15 25.92
CA THR A 210 -19.07 -15.56 26.28
C THR A 210 -19.21 -17.09 26.25
N LEU A 211 -18.72 -17.75 25.20
CA LEU A 211 -18.70 -19.22 25.10
C LEU A 211 -17.91 -19.86 26.25
N LYS A 212 -16.73 -19.31 26.57
CA LYS A 212 -15.90 -19.79 27.69
C LYS A 212 -16.60 -19.64 29.03
N ALA A 213 -17.25 -18.49 29.27
CA ALA A 213 -18.02 -18.27 30.48
C ALA A 213 -19.13 -19.33 30.62
N HIS A 214 -19.85 -19.62 29.53
CA HIS A 214 -20.87 -20.66 29.51
C HIS A 214 -20.29 -22.06 29.80
N CYS A 215 -19.19 -22.46 29.16
CA CYS A 215 -18.49 -23.72 29.46
C CYS A 215 -18.16 -23.87 30.95
N ARG A 216 -17.67 -22.80 31.59
CA ARG A 216 -17.38 -22.79 33.04
C ARG A 216 -18.65 -23.00 33.87
N THR A 217 -19.78 -22.39 33.47
CA THR A 217 -21.06 -22.61 34.18
C THR A 217 -21.58 -24.05 34.06
N LEU A 218 -21.23 -24.74 32.98
CA LEU A 218 -21.57 -26.16 32.76
C LEU A 218 -20.58 -27.13 33.45
N GLY A 219 -19.55 -26.63 34.15
CA GLY A 219 -18.52 -27.47 34.79
C GLY A 219 -17.55 -28.14 33.81
N ARG A 220 -17.52 -27.73 32.55
CA ARG A 220 -16.60 -28.25 31.53
C ARG A 220 -15.29 -27.45 31.57
N HIS A 221 -14.40 -27.84 32.47
CA HIS A 221 -13.17 -27.09 32.73
C HIS A 221 -11.97 -27.56 31.88
N ASP A 222 -11.74 -28.87 31.70
CA ASP A 222 -10.46 -29.37 31.16
C ASP A 222 -10.55 -30.73 30.41
N THR A 223 -11.61 -30.99 29.64
CA THR A 223 -11.62 -32.09 28.65
C THR A 223 -11.49 -31.57 27.23
#